data_AF-A0A1B6FBJ2-F1
#
_entry.id   AF-A0A1B6FBJ2-F1
#
_cell.length_a   1.000
_cell.length_b   1.000
_cell.length_c   1.000
_cell.angle_alpha   90.00
_cell.angle_beta   90.00
_cell.angle_gamma   90.00
#
_symmetry.space_group_name_H-M   'P 1'
#
loop_
_entity.id
_entity.type
_entity.pdbx_description
1 polymer ?
#
loop_
_entity_poly.entity_id
_entity_poly.type
_entity_poly.pdbx_seq_one_letter_code
_entity_poly.pdbx_strand_id
1 'polypeptide(L)'
;NRMVYPDFKQRYMILAPATMAAESDPKIAASKCLEEIKLDPESYRIGHTKVFFRAGVLGQMEELRDDRLGKIMGWMQSYIRGYLSRKEFKKLQEQRLALQVVQRNLRKYLSLRTWPWWKMWQKVKPLLNVTNVEEEMRKLEEKVAKAEEAYKSEVKVRKECEALNAKLLEEKTNLLKSLEGEKGELGQVQERANKLAAQKADLESQLQDTQDRL
;
A
#
# COMPACT_ATOMS: atom_id res chain seq x y z
N ASN A 1 -21.46 -7.95 -27.02
CA ASN A 1 -20.34 -7.43 -26.20
C ASN A 1 -19.20 -8.43 -26.18
N ARG A 2 -17.93 -8.02 -26.04
CA ARG A 2 -16.75 -8.92 -26.06
C ARG A 2 -15.70 -8.49 -25.05
N MET A 3 -15.00 -9.45 -24.46
CA MET A 3 -13.92 -9.21 -23.47
C MET A 3 -12.72 -10.11 -23.73
N VAL A 4 -11.52 -9.64 -23.38
CA VAL A 4 -10.27 -10.41 -23.49
C VAL A 4 -10.12 -11.29 -22.24
N TYR A 5 -9.59 -12.50 -22.38
CA TYR A 5 -9.53 -13.46 -21.26
C TYR A 5 -8.76 -13.00 -20.02
N PRO A 6 -7.61 -12.29 -20.12
CA PRO A 6 -6.92 -11.78 -18.93
C PRO A 6 -7.78 -10.79 -18.13
N ASP A 7 -8.49 -9.89 -18.82
CA ASP A 7 -9.39 -8.91 -18.20
C ASP A 7 -10.62 -9.61 -17.58
N PHE A 8 -11.20 -10.58 -18.29
CA PHE A 8 -12.28 -11.41 -17.74
C PHE A 8 -11.85 -12.15 -16.48
N LYS A 9 -10.68 -12.81 -16.52
CA LYS A 9 -10.14 -13.55 -15.38
C LYS A 9 -9.93 -12.64 -14.18
N GLN A 10 -9.32 -11.47 -14.38
CA GLN A 10 -9.07 -10.52 -13.29
C GLN A 10 -10.37 -9.97 -12.68
N ARG A 11 -11.35 -9.60 -13.51
CA ARG A 11 -12.61 -8.99 -13.02
C ARG A 11 -13.53 -9.97 -12.32
N TYR A 12 -13.72 -11.16 -12.90
CA TYR A 12 -14.72 -12.13 -12.43
C TYR A 12 -14.14 -13.25 -11.57
N MET A 13 -12.84 -13.21 -11.23
CA MET A 13 -12.22 -14.16 -10.29
C MET A 13 -13.02 -14.32 -9.00
N ILE A 14 -13.67 -13.24 -8.54
CA ILE A 14 -14.44 -13.22 -7.30
C ILE A 14 -15.72 -14.07 -7.34
N LEU A 15 -16.25 -14.35 -8.54
CA LEU A 15 -17.44 -15.18 -8.72
C LEU A 15 -17.13 -16.66 -8.51
N ALA A 16 -15.93 -17.09 -8.92
CA ALA A 16 -15.48 -18.47 -8.93
C ALA A 16 -14.00 -18.57 -8.51
N PRO A 17 -13.63 -18.16 -7.28
CA PRO A 17 -12.24 -17.93 -6.92
C PRO A 17 -11.39 -19.21 -6.88
N ALA A 18 -11.94 -20.32 -6.39
CA ALA A 18 -11.21 -21.57 -6.26
C ALA A 18 -10.89 -22.18 -7.65
N THR A 19 -11.89 -22.24 -8.53
CA THR A 19 -11.76 -22.83 -9.87
C THR A 19 -10.94 -21.96 -10.81
N MET A 20 -11.09 -20.63 -10.75
CA MET A 20 -10.33 -19.71 -11.59
C MET A 20 -8.88 -19.52 -11.15
N ALA A 21 -8.59 -19.65 -9.85
CA ALA A 21 -7.22 -19.59 -9.33
C ALA A 21 -6.43 -20.87 -9.61
N ALA A 22 -7.09 -22.03 -9.61
CA ALA A 22 -6.46 -23.30 -9.93
C ALA A 22 -5.93 -23.36 -11.38
N GLU A 23 -6.55 -22.62 -12.30
CA GLU A 23 -6.17 -22.68 -13.71
C GLU A 23 -5.27 -21.54 -14.15
N SER A 24 -4.12 -21.87 -14.72
CA SER A 24 -3.17 -20.89 -15.26
C SER A 24 -3.68 -20.26 -16.55
N ASP A 25 -4.29 -21.04 -17.46
CA ASP A 25 -4.82 -20.55 -18.73
C ASP A 25 -6.08 -19.68 -18.53
N PRO A 26 -6.04 -18.37 -18.88
CA PRO A 26 -7.18 -17.48 -18.77
C PRO A 26 -8.41 -17.93 -19.56
N LYS A 27 -8.24 -18.63 -20.67
CA LYS A 27 -9.37 -19.12 -21.49
C LYS A 27 -10.12 -20.24 -20.78
N ILE A 28 -9.41 -21.23 -20.25
CA ILE A 28 -9.99 -22.35 -19.50
C ILE A 28 -10.61 -21.84 -18.20
N ALA A 29 -9.92 -20.92 -17.49
CA ALA A 29 -10.47 -20.28 -16.29
C ALA A 29 -11.79 -19.55 -16.56
N ALA A 30 -11.90 -18.84 -17.70
CA ALA A 30 -13.14 -18.19 -18.09
C ALA A 30 -14.26 -19.18 -18.40
N SER A 31 -14.00 -20.30 -19.08
CA SER A 31 -15.01 -21.34 -19.35
C SER A 31 -15.56 -21.92 -18.04
N LYS A 32 -14.66 -22.35 -17.14
CA LYS A 32 -15.03 -22.93 -15.85
C LYS A 32 -15.82 -21.97 -14.97
N CYS A 33 -15.45 -20.69 -14.98
CA CYS A 33 -16.19 -19.64 -14.29
C CYS A 33 -17.64 -19.54 -14.77
N LEU A 34 -17.84 -19.47 -16.10
CA LEU A 34 -19.18 -19.37 -16.70
C LEU A 34 -20.03 -20.63 -16.44
N GLU A 35 -19.40 -21.80 -16.43
CA GLU A 35 -20.04 -23.07 -16.06
C GLU A 35 -20.43 -23.13 -14.58
N GLU A 36 -19.58 -22.65 -13.67
CA GLU A 36 -19.84 -22.63 -12.22
C GLU A 36 -20.95 -21.65 -11.84
N ILE A 37 -21.01 -20.51 -12.51
CA ILE A 37 -22.11 -19.53 -12.39
C ILE A 37 -23.39 -20.06 -13.05
N LYS A 38 -23.32 -21.18 -13.80
CA LYS A 38 -24.42 -21.78 -14.56
C LYS A 38 -25.04 -20.82 -15.56
N LEU A 39 -24.19 -20.05 -16.24
CA LEU A 39 -24.65 -19.16 -17.30
C LEU A 39 -25.14 -19.98 -18.49
N ASP A 40 -26.26 -19.59 -19.08
CA ASP A 40 -26.83 -20.27 -20.24
C ASP A 40 -25.81 -20.36 -21.40
N PRO A 41 -25.54 -21.56 -21.95
CA PRO A 41 -24.60 -21.74 -23.06
C PRO A 41 -24.95 -20.95 -24.32
N GLU A 42 -26.21 -20.56 -24.56
CA GLU A 42 -26.55 -19.69 -25.71
C GLU A 42 -26.15 -18.22 -25.51
N SER A 43 -25.96 -17.82 -24.25
CA SER A 43 -25.72 -16.44 -23.86
C SER A 43 -24.27 -15.99 -24.06
N TYR A 44 -23.35 -16.93 -24.30
CA TYR A 44 -21.94 -16.63 -24.59
C TYR A 44 -21.32 -17.54 -25.66
N ARG A 45 -20.18 -17.12 -26.23
CA ARG A 45 -19.35 -17.93 -27.13
C ARG A 45 -17.86 -17.73 -26.79
N ILE A 46 -17.11 -18.82 -26.73
CA ILE A 46 -15.67 -18.83 -26.43
C ILE A 46 -14.89 -18.72 -27.75
N GLY A 47 -14.22 -17.60 -27.98
CA GLY A 47 -13.31 -17.41 -29.11
C GLY A 47 -11.85 -17.78 -28.77
N HIS A 48 -10.92 -17.52 -29.70
CA HIS A 48 -9.50 -17.81 -29.47
C HIS A 48 -8.85 -16.85 -28.45
N THR A 49 -9.13 -15.55 -28.56
CA THR A 49 -8.53 -14.50 -27.71
C THR A 49 -9.53 -13.78 -26.82
N LYS A 50 -10.83 -13.92 -27.11
CA LYS A 50 -11.91 -13.17 -26.47
C LYS A 50 -13.12 -14.07 -26.22
N VAL A 51 -13.85 -13.77 -25.16
CA VAL A 51 -15.20 -14.28 -24.91
C VAL A 51 -16.22 -13.28 -25.46
N PHE A 52 -17.28 -13.79 -26.07
CA PHE A 52 -18.37 -13.01 -26.66
C PHE A 52 -19.64 -13.25 -25.86
N PHE A 53 -20.39 -12.19 -25.60
CA PHE A 53 -21.64 -12.22 -24.85
C PHE A 53 -22.77 -11.63 -25.70
N ARG A 54 -23.96 -12.24 -25.59
CA ARG A 54 -25.21 -11.63 -26.05
C ARG A 54 -25.48 -10.32 -25.27
N ALA A 55 -26.40 -9.51 -25.78
CA ALA A 55 -26.79 -8.27 -25.13
C ALA A 55 -27.35 -8.55 -23.72
N GLY A 56 -27.09 -7.67 -22.75
CA GLY A 56 -27.57 -7.80 -21.36
C GLY A 56 -26.76 -8.72 -20.46
N VAL A 57 -26.19 -9.80 -21.00
CA VAL A 57 -25.46 -10.83 -20.21
C VAL A 57 -24.28 -10.27 -19.42
N LEU A 58 -23.54 -9.33 -20.01
CA LEU A 58 -22.42 -8.69 -19.31
C LEU A 58 -22.88 -7.84 -18.12
N GLY A 59 -24.08 -7.23 -18.21
CA GLY A 59 -24.68 -6.50 -17.09
C GLY A 59 -25.04 -7.44 -15.94
N GLN A 60 -25.66 -8.58 -16.25
CA GLN A 60 -25.95 -9.63 -15.27
C GLN A 60 -24.68 -10.15 -14.57
N MET A 61 -23.58 -10.29 -15.30
CA MET A 61 -22.28 -10.68 -14.74
C MET A 61 -21.72 -9.63 -13.77
N GLU A 62 -21.87 -8.34 -14.06
CA GLU A 62 -21.48 -7.27 -13.13
C GLU A 62 -22.38 -7.23 -11.89
N GLU A 63 -23.69 -7.45 -12.02
CA GLU A 63 -24.61 -7.53 -10.87
C GLU A 63 -24.23 -8.67 -9.91
N LEU A 64 -23.96 -9.87 -10.44
CA LEU A 64 -23.51 -11.00 -9.62
C LEU A 64 -22.18 -10.70 -8.89
N ARG A 65 -21.30 -9.96 -9.57
CA ARG A 65 -20.00 -9.55 -9.02
C ARG A 65 -20.18 -8.55 -7.89
N ASP A 66 -21.04 -7.56 -8.07
CA ASP A 66 -21.35 -6.55 -7.07
C ASP A 66 -22.02 -7.15 -5.83
N ASP A 67 -22.93 -8.11 -6.00
CA ASP A 67 -23.55 -8.85 -4.88
C ASP A 67 -22.50 -9.59 -4.04
N ARG A 68 -21.51 -10.22 -4.71
CA ARG A 68 -20.44 -10.94 -4.01
C ARG A 68 -19.49 -9.97 -3.30
N LEU A 69 -19.12 -8.87 -3.95
CA LEU A 69 -18.31 -7.80 -3.37
C LEU A 69 -19.02 -7.16 -2.16
N GLY A 70 -20.32 -6.90 -2.26
CA GLY A 70 -21.13 -6.33 -1.19
C GLY A 70 -21.08 -7.18 0.09
N LYS A 71 -21.19 -8.52 -0.05
CA LYS A 71 -21.05 -9.45 1.09
C LYS A 71 -19.67 -9.39 1.73
N ILE A 72 -18.60 -9.38 0.92
CA ILE A 72 -17.22 -9.31 1.41
C ILE A 72 -16.96 -7.98 2.13
N MET A 73 -17.42 -6.87 1.56
CA MET A 73 -17.34 -5.55 2.21
C MET A 73 -18.11 -5.52 3.52
N GLY A 74 -19.30 -6.13 3.57
CA GLY A 74 -20.08 -6.27 4.80
C GLY A 74 -19.34 -7.06 5.88
N TRP A 75 -18.67 -8.16 5.53
CA TRP A 75 -17.84 -8.91 6.47
C TRP A 75 -16.66 -8.08 6.95
N MET A 76 -15.90 -7.45 6.06
CA MET A 76 -14.77 -6.60 6.42
C MET A 76 -15.18 -5.49 7.41
N GLN A 77 -16.27 -4.78 7.11
CA GLN A 77 -16.83 -3.76 8.00
C GLN A 77 -17.23 -4.35 9.35
N SER A 78 -17.85 -5.54 9.37
CA SER A 78 -18.25 -6.22 10.60
C SER A 78 -17.05 -6.63 11.46
N TYR A 79 -15.97 -7.12 10.84
CA TYR A 79 -14.73 -7.44 11.55
C TYR A 79 -14.09 -6.21 12.19
N ILE A 80 -14.00 -5.10 11.43
CA ILE A 80 -13.42 -3.83 11.92
C ILE A 80 -14.26 -3.29 13.08
N ARG A 81 -15.58 -3.19 12.92
CA ARG A 81 -16.50 -2.72 13.97
C ARG A 81 -16.42 -3.61 15.20
N GLY A 82 -16.45 -4.93 15.01
CA GLY A 82 -16.34 -5.89 16.12
C GLY A 82 -15.00 -5.77 16.87
N TYR A 83 -13.89 -5.54 16.18
CA TYR A 83 -12.59 -5.31 16.80
C TYR A 83 -12.58 -4.03 17.64
N LEU A 84 -13.06 -2.92 17.10
CA LEU A 84 -13.14 -1.64 17.80
C LEU A 84 -14.02 -1.76 19.05
N SER A 85 -15.23 -2.32 18.93
CA SER A 85 -16.14 -2.48 20.06
C SER A 85 -15.55 -3.37 21.17
N ARG A 86 -14.87 -4.47 20.82
CA ARG A 86 -14.21 -5.32 21.82
C ARG A 86 -13.07 -4.60 22.55
N LYS A 87 -12.29 -3.79 21.83
CA LYS A 87 -11.21 -2.98 22.42
C LYS A 87 -11.75 -1.96 23.41
N GLU A 88 -12.81 -1.25 23.03
CA GLU A 88 -13.48 -0.28 23.91
C GLU A 88 -14.14 -0.96 25.11
N PHE A 89 -14.81 -2.08 24.90
CA PHE A 89 -15.46 -2.83 25.96
C PHE A 89 -14.45 -3.35 27.01
N LYS A 90 -13.28 -3.83 26.57
CA LYS A 90 -12.21 -4.24 27.49
C LYS A 90 -11.79 -3.09 28.42
N LYS A 91 -11.65 -1.87 27.89
CA LYS A 91 -11.36 -0.68 28.70
C LYS A 91 -12.46 -0.41 29.73
N LEU A 92 -13.73 -0.54 29.35
CA LEU A 92 -14.85 -0.37 30.28
C LEU A 92 -14.87 -1.44 31.38
N GLN A 93 -14.55 -2.69 31.06
CA GLN A 93 -14.44 -3.76 32.04
C GLN A 93 -13.32 -3.48 33.07
N GLU A 94 -12.14 -3.08 32.60
CA GLU A 94 -11.02 -2.71 33.46
C GLU A 94 -11.37 -1.52 34.35
N GLN A 95 -12.03 -0.49 33.80
CA GLN A 95 -12.51 0.66 34.57
C GLN A 95 -13.51 0.27 35.66
N ARG A 96 -14.43 -0.66 35.37
CA ARG A 96 -15.41 -1.14 36.36
C ARG A 96 -14.71 -1.81 37.55
N LEU A 97 -13.72 -2.67 37.29
CA LEU A 97 -12.97 -3.34 38.34
C LEU A 97 -12.10 -2.35 39.13
N ALA A 98 -11.41 -1.43 38.42
CA ALA A 98 -10.62 -0.38 39.04
C ALA A 98 -11.48 0.51 39.95
N LEU A 99 -12.71 0.86 39.54
CA LEU A 99 -13.63 1.67 40.34
C LEU A 99 -13.95 1.02 41.69
N GLN A 100 -14.19 -0.30 41.72
CA GLN A 100 -14.43 -1.02 42.98
C GLN A 100 -13.21 -0.96 43.91
N VAL A 101 -12.00 -1.11 43.35
CA VAL A 101 -10.76 -1.01 44.10
C VAL A 101 -10.58 0.41 44.65
N VAL A 102 -10.80 1.44 43.84
CA VAL A 102 -10.72 2.85 44.25
C VAL A 102 -11.71 3.15 45.37
N GLN A 103 -12.98 2.77 45.21
CA GLN A 103 -14.00 2.96 46.25
C GLN A 103 -13.64 2.27 47.56
N ARG A 104 -13.15 1.02 47.50
CA ARG A 104 -12.69 0.28 48.69
C ARG A 104 -11.52 0.99 49.38
N ASN A 105 -10.54 1.46 48.60
CA ASN A 105 -9.40 2.18 49.12
C ASN A 105 -9.78 3.54 49.72
N LEU A 106 -10.69 4.30 49.11
CA LEU A 106 -11.18 5.57 49.64
C LEU A 106 -11.84 5.38 51.02
N ARG A 107 -12.68 4.35 51.19
CA ARG A 107 -13.28 4.02 52.48
C ARG A 107 -12.22 3.67 53.53
N LYS A 108 -11.21 2.87 53.17
CA LYS A 108 -10.09 2.56 54.07
C LYS A 108 -9.24 3.79 54.40
N TYR A 109 -8.97 4.65 53.42
CA TYR A 109 -8.23 5.90 53.63
C TYR A 109 -8.96 6.81 54.62
N LEU A 110 -10.28 6.95 54.52
CA LEU A 110 -11.07 7.73 55.48
C LEU A 110 -10.89 7.21 56.92
N SER A 111 -10.82 5.89 57.13
CA SER A 111 -10.52 5.30 58.43
C SER A 111 -9.05 5.47 58.86
N LEU A 112 -8.10 5.38 57.93
CA LEU A 112 -6.66 5.47 58.22
C LEU A 112 -6.21 6.91 58.51
N ARG A 113 -6.84 7.91 57.87
CA ARG A 113 -6.44 9.33 57.99
C ARG A 113 -6.49 9.83 59.42
N THR A 114 -7.40 9.32 60.24
CA THR A 114 -7.50 9.70 61.66
C THR A 114 -6.62 8.86 62.57
N TRP A 115 -6.13 7.70 62.11
CA TRP A 115 -5.36 6.75 62.91
C TRP A 115 -3.95 7.28 63.28
N PRO A 116 -3.57 7.34 64.57
CA PRO A 116 -2.32 7.96 65.00
C PRO A 116 -1.05 7.34 64.41
N TRP A 117 -0.96 6.01 64.35
CA TRP A 117 0.20 5.31 63.78
C TRP A 117 0.41 5.65 62.30
N TRP A 118 -0.68 5.77 61.53
CA TRP A 118 -0.61 6.16 60.12
C TRP A 118 -0.13 7.60 59.95
N LYS A 119 -0.61 8.55 60.77
CA LYS A 119 -0.13 9.95 60.77
C LYS A 119 1.36 10.05 61.10
N MET A 120 1.84 9.26 62.07
CA MET A 120 3.26 9.20 62.42
C MET A 120 4.09 8.68 61.24
N TRP A 121 3.69 7.55 60.66
CA TRP A 121 4.37 6.95 59.52
C TRP A 121 4.45 7.89 58.30
N GLN A 122 3.38 8.63 57.99
CA GLN A 122 3.38 9.63 56.91
C GLN A 122 4.44 10.72 57.08
N LYS A 123 4.75 11.12 58.33
CA LYS A 123 5.80 12.11 58.63
C LYS A 123 7.20 11.51 58.61
N VAL A 124 7.34 10.25 59.03
CA VAL A 124 8.64 9.57 59.12
C VAL A 124 9.11 9.05 57.77
N LYS A 125 8.20 8.49 56.95
CA LYS A 125 8.53 7.84 55.67
C LYS A 125 9.36 8.71 54.69
N PRO A 126 9.06 10.01 54.47
CA PRO A 126 9.85 10.85 53.56
C PRO A 126 11.26 11.16 54.08
N LEU A 127 11.48 11.03 55.39
CA LEU A 127 12.79 11.23 56.02
C LEU A 127 13.66 9.97 55.95
N LEU A 128 13.08 8.83 55.59
CA LEU A 128 13.80 7.59 55.35
C LEU A 128 14.36 7.63 53.92
N ASN A 129 15.68 7.74 53.82
CA ASN A 129 16.44 7.74 52.55
C ASN A 129 16.49 6.36 51.86
N VAL A 130 15.43 5.56 52.01
CA VAL A 130 15.29 4.21 51.43
C VAL A 130 14.13 4.23 50.44
N THR A 131 14.26 5.05 49.41
CA THR A 131 13.30 5.08 48.29
C THR A 131 13.93 4.44 47.07
N ASN A 132 13.80 3.12 46.95
CA ASN A 132 13.76 2.35 45.70
C ASN A 132 14.72 2.76 44.56
N VAL A 133 15.91 3.29 44.88
CA VAL A 133 16.86 3.83 43.91
C VAL A 133 17.29 2.74 42.93
N GLU A 134 17.48 1.52 43.42
CA GLU A 134 17.81 0.34 42.60
C GLU A 134 16.73 0.02 41.55
N GLU A 135 15.45 0.12 41.91
CA GLU A 135 14.36 -0.16 40.96
C GLU A 135 14.23 0.92 39.89
N GLU A 136 14.43 2.19 40.27
CA GLU A 136 14.45 3.30 39.33
C GLU A 136 15.70 3.27 38.43
N MET A 137 16.87 2.92 38.98
CA MET A 137 18.10 2.70 38.21
C MET A 137 17.90 1.59 37.19
N ARG A 138 17.33 0.44 37.59
CA ARG A 138 17.02 -0.65 36.65
C ARG A 138 16.06 -0.23 35.53
N LYS A 139 15.04 0.57 35.84
CA LYS A 139 14.11 1.11 34.82
C LYS A 139 14.81 2.09 33.87
N LEU A 140 15.74 2.91 34.39
CA LEU A 140 16.52 3.83 33.58
C LEU A 140 17.48 3.06 32.66
N GLU A 141 18.19 2.05 33.18
CA GLU A 141 19.06 1.18 32.40
C GLU A 141 18.31 0.46 31.28
N GLU A 142 17.12 -0.09 31.56
CA GLU A 142 16.30 -0.73 30.52
C GLU A 142 15.86 0.24 29.43
N LYS A 143 15.52 1.49 29.79
CA LYS A 143 15.17 2.55 28.82
C LYS A 143 16.38 2.95 27.99
N VAL A 144 17.55 3.10 28.60
CA VAL A 144 18.80 3.43 27.91
C VAL A 144 19.16 2.30 26.94
N ALA A 145 19.11 1.04 27.36
CA ALA A 145 19.39 -0.10 26.49
C ALA A 145 18.47 -0.14 25.26
N LYS A 146 17.15 0.04 25.45
CA LYS A 146 16.18 0.11 24.34
C LYS A 146 16.43 1.30 23.41
N ALA A 147 16.76 2.46 23.97
CA ALA A 147 17.05 3.66 23.18
C ALA A 147 18.35 3.49 22.37
N GLU A 148 19.38 2.89 22.95
CA GLU A 148 20.64 2.60 22.27
C GLU A 148 20.46 1.58 21.14
N GLU A 149 19.66 0.53 21.35
CA GLU A 149 19.38 -0.47 20.32
C GLU A 149 18.61 0.15 19.15
N ALA A 150 17.56 0.92 19.44
CA ALA A 150 16.82 1.66 18.43
C ALA A 150 17.74 2.63 17.67
N TYR A 151 18.54 3.42 18.38
CA TYR A 151 19.49 4.35 17.77
C TYR A 151 20.50 3.64 16.85
N LYS A 152 21.06 2.50 17.28
CA LYS A 152 21.98 1.71 16.45
C LYS A 152 21.30 1.20 15.17
N SER A 153 20.04 0.78 15.24
CA SER A 153 19.30 0.32 14.06
C SER A 153 18.99 1.47 13.08
N GLU A 154 18.54 2.61 13.59
CA GLU A 154 18.22 3.81 12.80
C GLU A 154 19.47 4.37 12.11
N VAL A 155 20.61 4.41 12.81
CA VAL A 155 21.88 4.89 12.23
C VAL A 155 22.35 4.00 11.07
N LYS A 156 22.14 2.69 11.15
CA LYS A 156 22.46 1.77 10.04
C LYS A 156 21.59 2.06 8.81
N VAL A 157 20.28 2.10 9.00
CA VAL A 157 19.31 2.38 7.92
C VAL A 157 19.58 3.76 7.30
N ARG A 158 19.86 4.78 8.12
CA ARG A 158 20.18 6.12 7.63
C ARG A 158 21.41 6.12 6.72
N LYS A 159 22.50 5.45 7.13
CA LYS A 159 23.72 5.35 6.31
C LYS A 159 23.47 4.63 4.99
N GLU A 160 22.68 3.56 5.00
CA GLU A 160 22.30 2.83 3.78
C GLU A 160 21.46 3.70 2.83
N CYS A 161 20.48 4.43 3.36
CA CYS A 161 19.68 5.38 2.59
C CYS A 161 20.51 6.54 2.02
N GLU A 162 21.43 7.11 2.81
CA GLU A 162 22.34 8.18 2.36
C GLU A 162 23.24 7.70 1.21
N ALA A 163 23.80 6.49 1.32
CA ALA A 163 24.63 5.89 0.27
C ALA A 163 23.83 5.61 -1.01
N LEU A 164 22.61 5.07 -0.89
CA LEU A 164 21.73 4.84 -2.04
C LEU A 164 21.37 6.17 -2.73
N ASN A 165 21.05 7.21 -1.95
CA ASN A 165 20.68 8.51 -2.48
C ASN A 165 21.84 9.18 -3.22
N ALA A 166 23.07 9.09 -2.68
CA ALA A 166 24.27 9.58 -3.36
C ALA A 166 24.49 8.87 -4.71
N LYS A 167 24.34 7.55 -4.75
CA LYS A 167 24.44 6.76 -5.99
C LYS A 167 23.39 7.17 -7.03
N LEU A 168 22.13 7.31 -6.62
CA LEU A 168 21.05 7.72 -7.51
C LEU A 168 21.24 9.14 -8.05
N LEU A 169 21.79 10.05 -7.24
CA LEU A 169 22.13 11.41 -7.68
C LEU A 169 23.25 11.41 -8.72
N GLU A 170 24.26 10.56 -8.55
CA GLU A 170 25.35 10.40 -9.52
C GLU A 170 24.81 9.83 -10.84
N GLU A 171 24.04 8.75 -10.79
CA GLU A 171 23.39 8.15 -11.96
C GLU A 171 22.50 9.16 -12.70
N LYS A 172 21.67 9.91 -11.96
CA LYS A 172 20.85 11.00 -12.53
C LYS A 172 21.70 12.06 -13.21
N THR A 173 22.79 12.48 -12.59
CA THR A 173 23.67 13.52 -13.13
C THR A 173 24.37 13.05 -14.41
N ASN A 174 24.81 11.79 -14.44
CA ASN A 174 25.42 11.20 -15.62
C ASN A 174 24.43 11.06 -16.77
N LEU A 175 23.20 10.58 -16.50
CA LEU A 175 22.14 10.49 -17.50
C LEU A 175 21.75 11.87 -18.06
N LEU A 176 21.69 12.90 -17.22
CA LEU A 176 21.42 14.27 -17.67
C LEU A 176 22.52 14.79 -18.61
N LYS A 177 23.79 14.52 -18.30
CA LYS A 177 24.92 14.88 -19.17
C LYS A 177 24.85 14.16 -20.53
N SER A 178 24.56 12.85 -20.52
CA SER A 178 24.37 12.09 -21.76
C SER A 178 23.22 12.64 -22.60
N LEU A 179 22.09 12.96 -21.97
CA LEU A 179 20.93 13.54 -22.64
C LEU A 179 21.22 14.92 -23.26
N GLU A 180 21.99 15.77 -22.56
CA GLU A 180 22.44 17.05 -23.11
C GLU A 180 23.36 16.88 -24.31
N GLY A 181 24.27 15.90 -24.26
CA GLY A 181 25.13 15.53 -25.39
C GLY A 181 24.32 15.09 -26.61
N GLU A 182 23.39 14.14 -26.43
CA GLU A 182 22.52 13.65 -27.51
C GLU A 182 21.64 14.75 -28.10
N LYS A 183 21.11 15.68 -27.27
CA LYS A 183 20.38 16.85 -27.77
C LYS A 183 21.24 17.76 -28.64
N GLY A 184 22.50 17.97 -28.26
CA GLY A 184 23.47 18.73 -29.05
C GLY A 184 23.75 18.08 -30.40
N GLU A 185 24.00 16.77 -30.40
CA GLU A 185 24.21 16.00 -31.63
C GLU A 185 22.98 16.01 -32.54
N LEU A 186 21.79 15.81 -31.98
CA LEU A 186 20.52 15.89 -32.71
C LEU A 186 20.35 17.27 -33.37
N GLY A 187 20.69 18.35 -32.66
CA GLY A 187 20.68 19.71 -33.21
C GLY A 187 21.60 19.86 -34.43
N GLN A 188 22.82 19.32 -34.36
CA GLN A 188 23.76 19.34 -35.50
C GLN A 188 23.25 18.51 -36.68
N VAL A 189 22.65 17.34 -36.43
CA VAL A 189 22.05 16.50 -37.46
C VAL A 189 20.87 17.22 -38.13
N GLN A 190 20.01 17.87 -37.35
CA GLN A 190 18.90 18.66 -37.86
C GLN A 190 19.39 19.82 -38.75
N GLU A 191 20.44 20.53 -38.34
CA GLU A 191 21.02 21.62 -39.12
C GLU A 191 21.63 21.12 -40.45
N ARG A 192 22.35 20.00 -40.42
CA ARG A 192 22.88 19.35 -41.63
C ARG A 192 21.76 18.88 -42.55
N ALA A 193 20.71 18.28 -42.01
CA ALA A 193 19.55 17.83 -42.78
C ALA A 193 18.86 19.01 -43.47
N ASN A 194 18.67 20.14 -42.77
CA ASN A 194 18.10 21.35 -43.34
C ASN A 194 18.98 21.93 -44.46
N LYS A 195 20.31 21.95 -44.29
CA LYS A 195 21.26 22.38 -45.32
C LYS A 195 21.20 21.49 -46.57
N LEU A 196 21.21 20.17 -46.39
CA LEU A 196 21.09 19.22 -47.49
C LEU A 196 19.74 19.33 -48.20
N ALA A 197 18.65 19.55 -47.47
CA ALA A 197 17.33 19.76 -48.05
C ALA A 197 17.28 21.04 -48.92
N ALA A 198 17.89 22.13 -48.44
CA ALA A 198 18.00 23.37 -49.22
C ALA A 198 18.85 23.20 -50.48
N GLN A 199 20.01 22.54 -50.37
CA GLN A 199 20.87 22.24 -51.51
C GLN A 199 20.19 21.32 -52.53
N LYS A 200 19.44 20.32 -52.06
CA LYS A 200 18.65 19.43 -52.91
C LYS A 200 17.58 20.21 -53.68
N ALA A 201 16.84 21.10 -53.02
CA ALA A 201 15.81 21.91 -53.68
C ALA A 201 16.40 22.84 -54.76
N ASP A 202 17.57 23.43 -54.51
CA ASP A 202 18.29 24.27 -55.49
C ASP A 202 18.75 23.45 -56.70
N LEU A 203 19.35 22.27 -56.48
CA LEU A 203 19.76 21.37 -57.56
C LEU A 203 18.57 20.82 -58.36
N GLU A 204 17.44 20.51 -57.71
CA GLU A 204 16.20 20.11 -58.40
C GLU A 204 15.68 21.25 -59.29
N SER A 205 15.73 22.50 -58.84
CA SER A 205 15.38 23.67 -59.66
C SER A 205 16.31 23.84 -60.87
N GLN A 206 17.63 23.71 -60.68
CA GLN A 206 18.60 23.81 -61.77
C GLN A 206 18.44 22.68 -62.80
N LEU A 207 18.10 21.48 -62.35
CA LEU A 207 17.85 20.32 -63.22
C LEU A 207 16.57 20.52 -64.04
N GLN A 208 15.52 21.06 -63.44
CA GLN A 208 14.30 21.42 -64.16
C GLN A 208 14.56 22.51 -65.22
N ASP A 209 15.29 23.57 -64.87
CA ASP A 209 15.65 24.65 -65.80
C ASP A 209 16.51 24.15 -66.98
N THR A 210 17.38 23.17 -66.76
CA THR A 210 18.20 22.58 -67.83
C THR A 210 17.41 21.62 -68.71
N GLN A 211 16.45 20.87 -68.13
CA GLN A 211 15.53 20.05 -68.90
C GLN A 211 14.60 20.91 -69.78
N ASP A 212 14.13 22.05 -69.28
CA ASP A 212 13.27 22.97 -70.05
C ASP A 212 14.01 23.67 -71.21
N ARG A 213 15.36 23.65 -71.20
CA ARG A 213 16.23 24.23 -72.25
C ARG A 213 16.70 23.24 -73.31
N LEU A 214 16.47 21.95 -73.12
CA LEU A 214 16.79 20.85 -74.06
C LEU A 214 15.59 20.54 -74.95
#